data_AF-A0A960J109-F1
#
_entry.id   AF-A0A960J109-F1
#
_cell.length_a   1.000
_cell.length_b   1.000
_cell.length_c   1.000
_cell.angle_alpha   90.00
_cell.angle_beta   90.00
_cell.angle_gamma   90.00
#
_symmetry.space_group_name_H-M   'P 1'
#
loop_
_entity.id
_entity.type
_entity.pdbx_description
1 polymer ?
#
loop_
_entity_poly.entity_id
_entity_poly.type
_entity_poly.pdbx_seq_one_letter_code
_entity_poly.pdbx_strand_id
1 'polypeptide(L)'
;MALWRIDTERASARVTFSPGIPGLGITVRGLSGRFDLTLGDDGRPDMRVPIRGEFALALGDLDTGPFTKVSRSLLAGGDEIPIRGTIRDVARTRGDGHDEFGFTVEVTMRGETHATDGLGTSGVLVGDRLGVEGRTTVNPRAVGIPVPKL
;
A
#
# COMPACT_ATOMS: atom_id res chain seq x y z
N MET A 1 -1.71 -2.62 -22.52
CA MET A 1 -2.20 -2.35 -21.16
C MET A 1 -3.10 -3.50 -20.74
N ALA A 2 -2.80 -4.15 -19.62
CA ALA A 2 -3.58 -5.26 -19.09
C ALA A 2 -4.05 -4.95 -17.67
N LEU A 3 -5.20 -5.51 -17.28
CA LEU A 3 -5.75 -5.38 -15.94
C LEU A 3 -5.19 -6.48 -15.04
N TRP A 4 -4.44 -6.09 -14.03
CA TRP A 4 -3.85 -6.98 -13.02
C TRP A 4 -4.68 -6.92 -11.73
N ARG A 5 -4.69 -8.02 -10.99
CA ARG A 5 -5.37 -8.12 -9.68
C ARG A 5 -4.35 -8.48 -8.61
N ILE A 6 -4.53 -7.90 -7.42
CA ILE A 6 -3.73 -8.28 -6.26
C ILE A 6 -4.08 -9.72 -5.86
N ASP A 7 -3.07 -10.56 -5.66
CA ASP A 7 -3.20 -11.88 -5.05
C ASP A 7 -3.40 -11.71 -3.53
N THR A 8 -4.66 -11.62 -3.10
CA THR A 8 -5.04 -11.26 -1.72
C THR A 8 -4.53 -12.24 -0.67
N GLU A 9 -4.27 -13.50 -1.04
CA GLU A 9 -3.74 -14.51 -0.11
C GLU A 9 -2.24 -14.30 0.19
N ARG A 10 -1.52 -13.65 -0.73
CA ARG A 10 -0.07 -13.42 -0.62
C ARG A 10 0.28 -11.98 -0.26
N ALA A 11 -0.61 -11.05 -0.58
CA ALA A 11 -0.40 -9.65 -0.33
C ALA A 11 -0.55 -9.32 1.16
N SER A 12 0.36 -8.48 1.67
CA SER A 12 0.31 -7.98 3.03
C SER A 12 0.82 -6.56 3.09
N ALA A 13 0.35 -5.81 4.09
CA ALA A 13 0.87 -4.49 4.41
C ALA A 13 1.31 -4.46 5.86
N ARG A 14 2.45 -3.83 6.13
CA ARG A 14 2.94 -3.58 7.48
C ARG A 14 2.98 -2.09 7.75
N VAL A 15 2.34 -1.67 8.82
CA VAL A 15 2.35 -0.28 9.28
C VAL A 15 3.17 -0.19 10.56
N THR A 16 4.09 0.76 10.57
CA THR A 16 4.96 1.09 11.72
C THR A 16 4.85 2.57 12.05
N PHE A 17 5.08 2.91 13.32
CA PHE A 17 5.02 4.29 13.82
C PHE A 17 6.43 4.85 14.01
N SER A 18 6.58 6.16 13.84
CA SER A 18 7.81 6.90 14.12
C SER A 18 7.50 8.20 14.89
N PRO A 19 8.03 8.38 16.12
CA PRO A 19 8.81 7.40 16.88
C PRO A 19 7.99 6.12 17.16
N GLY A 20 8.68 4.99 17.28
CA GLY A 20 8.05 3.70 17.52
C GLY A 20 7.24 3.70 18.81
N ILE A 21 6.03 3.14 18.76
CA ILE A 21 5.23 2.88 19.96
C ILE A 21 5.58 1.46 20.43
N PRO A 22 6.19 1.26 21.61
CA PRO A 22 6.57 -0.05 22.10
C PRO A 22 5.37 -1.02 22.12
N GLY A 23 5.55 -2.21 21.55
CA GLY A 23 4.49 -3.23 21.48
C GLY A 23 3.40 -3.00 20.43
N LEU A 24 3.48 -1.94 19.62
CA LEU A 24 2.51 -1.66 18.56
C LEU A 24 3.13 -1.85 17.17
N GLY A 25 2.84 -3.01 16.57
CA GLY A 25 3.06 -3.27 15.15
C GLY A 25 1.74 -3.66 14.50
N ILE A 26 1.43 -3.06 13.35
CA ILE A 26 0.18 -3.34 12.65
C ILE A 26 0.53 -4.13 11.39
N THR A 27 -0.04 -5.33 11.27
CA THR A 27 0.00 -6.11 10.04
C THR A 27 -1.41 -6.23 9.51
N VAL A 28 -1.59 -5.92 8.24
CA VAL A 28 -2.85 -6.11 7.54
C VAL A 28 -2.64 -7.23 6.52
N ARG A 29 -3.38 -8.32 6.70
CA ARG A 29 -3.57 -9.35 5.68
C ARG A 29 -4.86 -8.99 4.92
N GLY A 30 -5.08 -9.50 3.70
CA GLY A 30 -6.30 -9.14 2.96
C GLY A 30 -6.21 -7.79 2.23
N LEU A 31 -5.11 -7.57 1.50
CA LEU A 31 -5.02 -6.49 0.51
C LEU A 31 -5.71 -6.96 -0.79
N SER A 32 -6.68 -6.20 -1.27
CA SER A 32 -7.33 -6.46 -2.56
C SER A 32 -7.20 -5.22 -3.43
N GLY A 33 -7.24 -5.40 -4.76
CA GLY A 33 -7.05 -4.27 -5.66
C GLY A 33 -6.83 -4.68 -7.09
N ARG A 34 -6.75 -3.66 -7.95
CA ARG A 34 -6.50 -3.81 -9.38
C ARG A 34 -5.59 -2.71 -9.89
N PHE A 35 -4.75 -3.05 -10.86
CA PHE A 35 -3.83 -2.11 -11.49
C PHE A 35 -3.84 -2.29 -13.01
N ASP A 36 -3.89 -1.17 -13.72
CA ASP A 36 -3.56 -1.09 -15.12
C ASP A 36 -2.05 -0.99 -15.26
N LEU A 37 -1.44 -2.07 -15.76
CA LEU A 37 0.00 -2.22 -15.91
C LEU A 37 0.31 -2.78 -17.30
N THR A 38 1.36 -2.25 -17.91
CA THR A 38 1.96 -2.80 -19.14
C THR A 38 3.32 -3.37 -18.79
N LEU A 39 3.63 -4.56 -19.29
CA LEU A 39 4.96 -5.14 -19.18
C LEU A 39 5.76 -4.86 -20.46
N GLY A 40 7.06 -4.65 -20.30
CA GLY A 40 8.02 -4.66 -21.40
C GLY A 40 8.37 -6.08 -21.84
N ASP A 41 9.12 -6.18 -22.92
CA ASP A 41 9.57 -7.45 -23.50
C ASP A 41 10.50 -8.26 -22.57
N ASP A 42 11.09 -7.60 -21.58
CA ASP A 42 11.92 -8.19 -20.55
C ASP A 42 11.12 -8.73 -19.34
N GLY A 43 9.79 -8.66 -19.42
CA GLY A 43 8.88 -9.11 -18.36
C GLY A 43 8.81 -8.16 -17.16
N ARG A 44 9.39 -6.97 -17.24
CA ARG A 44 9.33 -5.94 -16.18
C ARG A 44 8.24 -4.92 -16.48
N PRO A 45 7.71 -4.19 -15.49
CA PRO A 45 6.83 -3.05 -15.72
C PRO A 45 7.42 -2.03 -16.70
N ASP A 46 6.67 -1.67 -17.75
CA ASP A 46 7.05 -0.56 -18.62
C ASP A 46 6.69 0.77 -17.96
N MET A 47 7.66 1.34 -17.24
CA MET A 47 7.50 2.60 -16.50
C MET A 47 7.29 3.83 -17.39
N ARG A 48 7.39 3.71 -18.73
CA ARG A 48 7.03 4.80 -19.66
C ARG A 48 5.51 4.94 -19.79
N VAL A 49 4.76 3.90 -19.44
CA VAL A 49 3.30 3.91 -19.41
C VAL A 49 2.86 4.17 -17.97
N PRO A 50 2.00 5.18 -17.72
CA PRO A 50 1.49 5.43 -16.38
C PRO A 50 0.79 4.20 -15.81
N ILE A 51 1.29 3.72 -14.67
CA ILE A 51 0.62 2.68 -13.89
C ILE A 51 -0.44 3.37 -13.07
N ARG A 52 -1.67 2.85 -13.10
CA ARG A 52 -2.78 3.32 -12.27
C ARG A 52 -3.45 2.14 -11.62
N GLY A 53 -4.02 2.34 -10.46
CA GLY A 53 -4.81 1.29 -9.83
C GLY A 53 -5.42 1.77 -8.55
N GLU A 54 -6.17 0.87 -7.95
CA GLU A 54 -6.83 1.08 -6.67
C GLU A 54 -6.63 -0.18 -5.85
N PHE A 55 -6.42 0.00 -4.55
CA PHE A 55 -6.44 -1.10 -3.59
C PHE A 55 -7.37 -0.78 -2.42
N ALA A 56 -7.61 -1.78 -1.60
CA ALA A 56 -8.38 -1.70 -0.36
C ALA A 56 -7.78 -2.66 0.66
N LEU A 57 -7.82 -2.26 1.93
CA LEU A 57 -7.31 -3.03 3.06
C LEU A 57 -8.51 -3.49 3.91
N ALA A 58 -8.66 -4.81 4.07
CA ALA A 58 -9.72 -5.37 4.89
C ALA A 58 -9.41 -5.17 6.39
N LEU A 59 -10.23 -4.37 7.09
CA LEU A 59 -10.07 -4.17 8.54
C LEU A 59 -10.32 -5.45 9.36
N GLY A 60 -11.14 -6.37 8.83
CA GLY A 60 -11.39 -7.69 9.43
C GLY A 60 -10.11 -8.50 9.64
N ASP A 61 -9.07 -8.22 8.85
CA ASP A 61 -7.77 -8.89 8.85
C ASP A 61 -6.66 -8.02 9.46
N LEU A 62 -7.04 -6.90 10.10
CA LEU A 62 -6.15 -6.08 10.89
C LEU A 62 -5.71 -6.86 12.15
N ASP A 63 -4.41 -7.12 12.26
CA ASP A 63 -3.77 -7.67 13.45
C ASP A 63 -2.81 -6.63 14.05
N THR A 64 -3.13 -6.19 15.26
CA THR A 64 -2.28 -5.29 16.06
C THR A 64 -1.88 -5.93 17.40
N GLY A 65 -1.86 -7.27 17.46
CA GLY A 65 -1.58 -8.04 18.67
C GLY A 65 -2.61 -7.79 19.78
N PRO A 66 -2.19 -7.52 21.04
CA PRO A 66 -3.11 -7.36 22.18
C PRO A 66 -4.07 -6.18 22.03
N PHE A 67 -3.75 -5.21 21.16
CA PHE A 67 -4.58 -4.03 20.93
C PHE A 67 -5.61 -4.19 19.81
N THR A 68 -5.69 -5.36 19.16
CA THR A 68 -6.48 -5.56 17.92
C THR A 68 -7.93 -5.07 18.04
N LYS A 69 -8.63 -5.40 19.14
CA LYS A 69 -10.02 -4.95 19.36
C LYS A 69 -10.14 -3.43 19.47
N VAL A 70 -9.21 -2.79 20.18
CA VAL A 70 -9.20 -1.33 20.39
C VAL A 70 -8.83 -0.62 19.09
N SER A 71 -7.78 -1.09 18.40
CA SER A 71 -7.36 -0.57 17.09
C SER A 71 -8.49 -0.65 16.08
N ARG A 72 -9.18 -1.79 15.99
CA ARG A 72 -10.37 -1.94 15.13
C ARG A 72 -11.46 -0.95 15.52
N SER A 73 -11.76 -0.77 16.81
CA SER A 73 -12.78 0.19 17.25
C SER A 73 -12.41 1.66 16.97
N LEU A 74 -11.13 2.03 17.03
CA LEU A 74 -10.65 3.38 16.72
C LEU A 74 -10.63 3.66 15.21
N LEU A 75 -10.43 2.60 14.42
CA LEU A 75 -10.33 2.63 12.97
C LEU A 75 -11.70 2.42 12.28
N ALA A 76 -12.64 1.77 12.96
CA ALA A 76 -13.97 1.46 12.43
C ALA A 76 -14.87 2.70 12.39
N GLY A 77 -15.03 3.26 11.20
CA GLY A 77 -16.26 3.93 10.77
C GLY A 77 -17.21 2.99 9.99
N GLY A 78 -16.88 1.69 9.89
CA GLY A 78 -17.52 0.63 9.11
C GLY A 78 -16.63 -0.62 9.00
N ASP A 79 -17.04 -1.63 8.22
CA ASP A 79 -16.33 -2.92 8.05
C ASP A 79 -15.07 -2.84 7.15
N GLU A 80 -14.92 -1.74 6.41
CA GLU A 80 -13.80 -1.49 5.51
C GLU A 80 -13.28 -0.07 5.74
N ILE A 81 -11.96 0.10 5.86
CA ILE A 81 -11.35 1.40 5.55
C ILE A 81 -10.96 1.33 4.09
N PRO A 82 -11.60 2.12 3.22
CA PRO A 82 -11.21 2.17 1.82
C PRO A 82 -9.90 2.95 1.70
N ILE A 83 -8.77 2.32 2.04
CA ILE A 83 -7.44 2.83 1.69
C ILE A 83 -7.29 2.65 0.18
N ARG A 84 -7.84 3.59 -0.58
CA ARG A 84 -7.76 3.64 -2.04
C ARG A 84 -6.49 4.32 -2.46
N GLY A 85 -5.44 3.54 -2.72
CA GLY A 85 -4.20 4.06 -3.29
C GLY A 85 -4.24 4.18 -4.80
N THR A 86 -4.11 5.41 -5.31
CA THR A 86 -3.80 5.65 -6.72
C THR A 86 -2.30 5.87 -6.89
N ILE A 87 -1.63 4.99 -7.63
CA ILE A 87 -0.21 5.16 -8.03
C ILE A 87 -0.15 6.16 -9.20
N ARG A 88 0.71 7.18 -9.10
CA ARG A 88 1.04 8.11 -10.20
C ARG A 88 2.54 8.39 -10.25
N ASP A 89 2.99 8.95 -11.38
CA ASP A 89 4.34 9.51 -11.56
C ASP A 89 5.48 8.52 -11.33
N VAL A 90 5.29 7.30 -11.87
CA VAL A 90 6.26 6.20 -11.77
C VAL A 90 7.49 6.49 -12.63
N ALA A 91 8.57 6.92 -11.98
CA ALA A 91 9.86 7.16 -12.63
C ALA A 91 10.90 6.17 -12.13
N ARG A 92 11.64 5.54 -13.05
CA ARG A 92 12.74 4.63 -12.71
C ARG A 92 13.81 5.39 -11.94
N THR A 93 14.01 5.04 -10.68
CA THR A 93 15.14 5.49 -9.88
C THR A 93 16.21 4.41 -9.97
N ARG A 94 17.43 4.80 -10.33
CA ARG A 94 18.53 3.89 -10.71
C ARG A 94 18.78 2.86 -9.59
N GLY A 95 18.60 1.57 -9.87
CA GLY A 95 18.81 0.46 -8.92
C GLY A 95 19.82 -0.57 -9.42
N ASP A 96 20.68 -1.04 -8.52
CA ASP A 96 21.69 -2.09 -8.77
C ASP A 96 21.03 -3.48 -8.84
N GLY A 97 20.35 -3.78 -9.96
CA GLY A 97 19.82 -5.12 -10.25
C GLY A 97 18.31 -5.33 -10.01
N HIS A 98 17.62 -4.35 -9.43
CA HIS A 98 16.15 -4.29 -9.29
C HIS A 98 15.62 -2.93 -9.78
N ASP A 99 14.39 -2.91 -10.31
CA ASP A 99 13.78 -1.65 -10.76
C ASP A 99 13.14 -0.97 -9.56
N GLU A 100 13.77 0.10 -9.09
CA GLU A 100 13.17 1.02 -8.14
C GLU A 100 12.35 2.08 -8.86
N PHE A 101 11.27 2.51 -8.24
CA PHE A 101 10.43 3.56 -8.75
C PHE A 101 9.84 4.44 -7.65
N GLY A 102 9.74 5.73 -7.92
CA GLY A 102 8.92 6.64 -7.13
C GLY A 102 7.44 6.43 -7.46
N PHE A 103 6.55 6.66 -6.51
CA PHE A 103 5.12 6.76 -6.78
C PHE A 103 4.43 7.72 -5.81
N THR A 104 3.42 8.43 -6.27
CA THR A 104 2.47 9.08 -5.35
C THR A 104 1.36 8.09 -5.04
N VAL A 105 0.95 8.00 -3.77
CA VAL A 105 -0.24 7.29 -3.32
C VAL A 105 -1.19 8.25 -2.63
N GLU A 106 -2.40 8.38 -3.15
CA GLU A 106 -3.51 9.03 -2.46
C GLU A 106 -4.10 8.03 -1.46
N VAL A 107 -4.28 8.37 -0.19
CA VAL A 107 -4.88 7.50 0.83
C VAL A 107 -6.12 8.19 1.34
N THR A 108 -7.28 7.54 1.19
CA THR A 108 -8.53 8.04 1.77
C THR A 108 -8.85 7.27 3.04
N MET A 109 -9.07 7.97 4.15
CA MET A 109 -9.47 7.40 5.43
C MET A 109 -10.47 8.32 6.10
N ARG A 110 -11.62 7.79 6.55
CA ARG A 110 -12.68 8.55 7.22
C ARG A 110 -13.19 9.78 6.44
N GLY A 111 -13.17 9.70 5.11
CA GLY A 111 -13.58 10.80 4.23
C GLY A 111 -12.50 11.87 3.98
N GLU A 112 -11.33 11.73 4.59
CA GLU A 112 -10.16 12.59 4.33
C GLU A 112 -9.23 11.89 3.33
N THR A 113 -8.86 12.59 2.26
CA THR A 113 -7.89 12.10 1.26
C THR A 113 -6.56 12.82 1.45
N HIS A 114 -5.48 12.05 1.56
CA HIS A 114 -4.13 12.55 1.71
C HIS A 114 -3.21 11.95 0.65
N ALA A 115 -2.54 12.79 -0.14
CA ALA A 115 -1.51 12.33 -1.06
C ALA A 115 -0.15 12.29 -0.35
N THR A 116 0.59 11.21 -0.56
CA THR A 116 1.97 11.07 -0.08
C THR A 116 2.81 10.36 -1.12
N ASP A 117 4.10 10.67 -1.15
CA ASP A 117 5.04 9.98 -2.03
C ASP A 117 5.57 8.71 -1.37
N GLY A 118 5.98 7.77 -2.21
CA GLY A 118 6.49 6.47 -1.85
C GLY A 118 7.59 6.02 -2.78
N LEU A 119 8.30 5.00 -2.34
CA LEU A 119 9.30 4.29 -3.12
C LEU A 119 8.90 2.83 -3.20
N GLY A 120 8.99 2.26 -4.38
CA GLY A 120 8.69 0.87 -4.64
C GLY A 120 9.80 0.18 -5.40
N THR A 121 9.77 -1.14 -5.36
CA THR A 121 10.61 -2.02 -6.16
C THR A 121 9.73 -3.02 -6.89
N SER A 122 10.07 -3.32 -8.13
CA SER A 122 9.40 -4.36 -8.90
C SER A 122 10.38 -5.45 -9.32
N GLY A 123 9.91 -6.69 -9.24
CA GLY A 123 10.60 -7.84 -9.81
C GLY A 123 10.35 -8.00 -11.31
N VAL A 124 10.64 -9.20 -11.80
CA VAL A 124 10.31 -9.65 -13.17
C VAL A 124 9.08 -10.57 -13.10
N LEU A 125 8.28 -10.60 -14.16
CA LEU A 125 7.21 -11.57 -14.32
C LEU A 125 7.75 -13.01 -14.19
N VAL A 126 7.15 -13.80 -13.29
CA VAL A 126 7.43 -15.22 -13.11
C VAL A 126 6.12 -15.99 -13.29
N GLY A 127 5.99 -16.71 -14.40
CA GLY A 127 4.71 -17.33 -14.79
C GLY A 127 3.66 -16.26 -15.09
N ASP A 128 2.61 -16.22 -14.28
CA ASP A 128 1.51 -15.26 -14.36
C ASP A 128 1.55 -14.21 -13.24
N ARG A 129 2.65 -14.13 -12.47
CA ARG A 129 2.75 -13.28 -11.28
C ARG A 129 3.92 -12.31 -11.35
N LEU A 130 3.67 -11.10 -10.86
CA LEU A 130 4.68 -10.05 -10.67
C LEU A 130 4.78 -9.70 -9.18
N GLY A 131 6.00 -9.73 -8.63
CA GLY A 131 6.28 -9.26 -7.28
C GLY A 131 6.54 -7.76 -7.25
N VAL A 132 5.87 -7.05 -6.34
CA VAL A 132 6.04 -5.60 -6.12
C VAL A 132 6.07 -5.33 -4.63
N GLU A 133 7.02 -4.51 -4.20
CA GLU A 133 7.07 -3.97 -2.84
C GLU A 133 6.99 -2.44 -2.90
N GLY A 134 6.34 -1.83 -1.91
CA GLY A 134 6.15 -0.39 -1.85
C GLY A 134 6.15 0.10 -0.41
N ARG A 135 6.74 1.27 -0.19
CA ARG A 135 6.75 1.94 1.11
C ARG A 135 6.39 3.41 0.96
N THR A 136 5.50 3.86 1.83
CA THR A 136 5.17 5.28 2.01
C THR A 136 5.12 5.62 3.49
N THR A 137 5.15 6.92 3.81
CA THR A 137 4.97 7.44 5.17
C THR A 137 3.85 8.47 5.15
N VAL A 138 2.93 8.38 6.10
CA VAL A 138 1.84 9.36 6.27
C VAL A 138 1.87 9.95 7.67
N ASN A 139 1.47 11.21 7.79
CA ASN A 139 1.16 11.77 9.10
C ASN A 139 -0.20 11.19 9.55
N PRO A 140 -0.26 10.39 10.62
CA PRO A 140 -1.50 9.77 11.08
C PRO A 140 -2.61 10.79 11.37
N ARG A 141 -2.27 12.01 11.83
CA ARG A 141 -3.26 13.07 12.06
C ARG A 141 -3.87 13.63 10.78
N ALA A 142 -3.14 13.56 9.65
CA ALA A 142 -3.60 14.04 8.35
C ALA A 142 -4.54 13.05 7.64
N VAL A 143 -4.65 11.82 8.16
CA VAL A 143 -5.55 10.77 7.68
C VAL A 143 -6.60 10.39 8.73
N GLY A 144 -6.90 11.32 9.65
CA GLY A 144 -7.92 11.16 10.68
C GLY A 144 -7.67 10.06 11.72
N ILE A 145 -6.43 9.54 11.86
CA ILE A 145 -6.09 8.59 12.91
C ILE A 145 -5.86 9.36 14.22
N PRO A 146 -6.63 9.07 15.28
CA PRO A 146 -6.39 9.68 16.59
C PRO A 146 -5.08 9.14 17.16
N VAL A 147 -4.06 10.00 17.23
CA VAL A 147 -2.81 9.67 17.93
C VAL A 147 -2.93 10.12 19.39
N PRO A 148 -2.85 9.21 20.37
CA PRO A 148 -2.80 9.59 21.78
C PRO A 148 -1.64 10.58 22.01
N LYS A 149 -1.87 11.64 22.78
CA LYS A 149 -0.76 12.45 23.28
C LYS A 149 0.01 11.56 24.26
N LEU A 150 1.27 11.26 23.95
CA LEU A 150 2.21 10.67 24.88
C LEU A 150 2.49 11.66 26.02
#